data_AF-A0A1C0XCY4-F1
#
_entry.id   AF-A0A1C0XCY4-F1
#
_cell.length_a   1.000
_cell.length_b   1.000
_cell.length_c   1.000
_cell.angle_alpha   90.00
_cell.angle_beta   90.00
_cell.angle_gamma   90.00
#
_symmetry.space_group_name_H-M   'P 1'
#
loop_
_entity.id
_entity.type
_entity.pdbx_description
1 polymer ?
#
loop_
_entity_poly.entity_id
_entity_poly.type
_entity_poly.pdbx_seq_one_letter_code
_entity_poly.pdbx_strand_id
1 'polypeptide(L)'
;MRQHKVSRSLSLPRMIGGVVRGFAIANGTLTAVLVYITYRAGWQFICGFLALGMVVHMALRWLTNKDPWWNQILMVYDRYGDLYEPGPWHGKLGARFRRPYGFDSDLPC
;
A
#
# COMPACT_ATOMS: atom_id res chain seq x y z
N MET A 1 -3.80 -13.24 -29.22
CA MET A 1 -3.60 -12.81 -27.82
C MET A 1 -4.96 -12.39 -27.27
N ARG A 2 -5.55 -13.15 -26.34
CA ARG A 2 -6.83 -12.75 -25.72
C ARG A 2 -6.57 -11.54 -24.82
N GLN A 3 -7.17 -10.39 -25.11
CA GLN A 3 -7.18 -9.25 -24.20
C GLN A 3 -8.05 -9.61 -22.99
N HIS A 4 -7.44 -10.11 -21.92
CA HIS A 4 -8.11 -10.18 -20.64
C HIS A 4 -8.23 -8.74 -20.10
N LYS A 5 -9.46 -8.23 -20.00
CA LYS A 5 -9.74 -6.97 -19.28
C LYS A 5 -9.45 -7.21 -17.81
N VAL A 6 -8.24 -6.89 -17.37
CA VAL A 6 -7.88 -6.88 -15.96
C VAL A 6 -8.76 -5.83 -15.27
N SER A 7 -9.45 -6.22 -14.19
CA SER A 7 -10.26 -5.28 -13.42
C SER A 7 -9.41 -4.10 -12.96
N ARG A 8 -9.89 -2.87 -13.17
CA ARG A 8 -9.21 -1.63 -12.75
C ARG A 8 -8.92 -1.61 -11.24
N SER A 9 -9.66 -2.37 -10.44
CA SER A 9 -9.40 -2.52 -9.00
C SER A 9 -8.11 -3.29 -8.68
N LEU A 10 -7.62 -4.13 -9.60
CA LEU A 10 -6.38 -4.89 -9.44
C LEU A 10 -5.14 -4.07 -9.81
N SER A 11 -5.28 -3.04 -10.65
CA SER A 11 -4.16 -2.18 -11.08
C SER A 11 -3.97 -0.94 -10.21
N LEU A 12 -4.94 -0.59 -9.37
CA LEU A 12 -4.86 0.58 -8.50
C LEU A 12 -4.25 0.25 -7.13
N PRO A 13 -3.42 1.15 -6.57
CA PRO A 13 -2.89 0.96 -5.23
C PRO A 13 -4.03 0.91 -4.21
N ARG A 14 -4.01 -0.08 -3.31
CA ARG A 14 -5.00 -0.19 -2.23
C ARG A 14 -4.85 1.00 -1.30
N MET A 15 -5.98 1.62 -0.91
CA MET A 15 -6.00 2.80 -0.05
C MET A 15 -6.67 2.53 1.30
N ILE A 16 -6.23 3.24 2.35
CA ILE A 16 -6.88 3.36 3.65
C ILE A 16 -7.02 4.86 3.91
N GLY A 17 -8.25 5.36 4.10
CA GLY A 17 -8.48 6.79 4.36
C GLY A 17 -8.01 7.73 3.25
N GLY A 18 -7.84 7.23 2.02
CA GLY A 18 -7.29 8.01 0.89
C GLY A 18 -5.76 8.05 0.81
N VAL A 19 -5.06 7.24 1.61
CA VAL A 19 -3.61 7.03 1.57
C VAL A 19 -3.31 5.61 1.11
N VAL A 20 -2.24 5.40 0.34
CA VAL A 20 -1.80 4.04 -0.02
C VAL A 20 -1.57 3.19 1.24
N ARG A 21 -2.15 1.99 1.25
CA ARG A 21 -2.27 1.09 2.41
C ARG A 21 -0.95 0.89 3.16
N GLY A 22 0.15 0.70 2.44
CA GLY A 22 1.47 0.51 3.05
C GLY A 22 1.89 1.70 3.92
N PHE A 23 1.79 2.92 3.40
CA PHE A 23 2.12 4.13 4.16
C PHE A 23 1.12 4.43 5.27
N ALA A 24 -0.17 4.16 5.04
CA ALA A 24 -1.19 4.31 6.07
C ALA A 24 -0.88 3.43 7.30
N ILE A 25 -0.53 2.16 7.06
CA ILE A 25 -0.15 1.22 8.12
C ILE A 25 1.13 1.69 8.79
N ALA A 26 2.18 2.03 8.03
CA ALA A 26 3.46 2.48 8.58
C ALA A 26 3.32 3.75 9.46
N ASN A 27 2.52 4.73 9.02
CA ASN A 27 2.26 5.93 9.80
C ASN A 27 1.48 5.62 11.08
N GLY A 28 0.45 4.76 10.98
CA GLY A 28 -0.34 4.33 12.14
C GLY A 28 0.49 3.57 13.17
N THR A 29 1.34 2.64 12.72
CA THR A 29 2.23 1.88 13.61
C THR A 29 3.28 2.77 14.26
N LEU A 30 3.91 3.67 13.50
CA LEU A 30 4.88 4.62 14.06
C LEU A 30 4.23 5.53 15.11
N THR A 31 3.04 6.05 14.82
CA THR A 31 2.27 6.87 15.77
C THR A 31 1.95 6.09 17.04
N ALA A 32 1.49 4.85 16.90
CA ALA A 32 1.18 3.98 18.05
C ALA A 32 2.43 3.67 18.90
N VAL A 33 3.57 3.40 18.26
CA VAL A 33 4.84 3.16 18.96
C VAL A 33 5.30 4.41 19.71
N LEU A 34 5.25 5.59 19.08
CA LEU A 34 5.63 6.86 19.71
C LEU A 34 4.77 7.18 20.93
N VAL A 35 3.45 6.97 20.82
CA VAL A 35 2.53 7.09 21.96
C VAL A 35 2.88 6.09 23.05
N TYR A 36 3.11 4.82 22.69
CA TYR A 36 3.43 3.77 23.64
C TYR A 36 4.74 4.00 24.40
N ILE A 37 5.78 4.55 23.77
CA ILE A 37 7.05 4.83 24.47
C ILE A 37 6.98 6.10 25.33
N THR A 38 6.10 7.05 24.99
CA THR A 38 6.02 8.36 25.67
C THR A 38 4.83 8.52 26.61
N TYR A 39 3.96 7.51 26.78
CA TYR A 39 2.72 7.64 27.56
C TYR A 39 2.91 8.12 29.01
N ARG A 40 4.05 7.80 29.63
CA ARG A 40 4.37 8.22 31.01
C ARG A 40 4.93 9.64 31.11
N ALA A 41 5.37 10.22 30.00
CA ALA A 41 5.95 11.56 29.97
C ALA A 41 4.90 12.68 30.05
N GLY A 42 3.61 12.33 29.95
CA GLY A 42 2.49 13.25 30.09
C GLY A 42 1.54 13.21 28.89
N TRP A 43 0.29 13.61 29.11
CA TRP A 43 -0.77 13.61 28.10
C TRP A 43 -0.45 14.49 26.89
N GLN A 44 0.37 15.53 27.07
CA GLN A 44 0.81 16.46 26.02
C GLN A 44 1.57 15.74 24.90
N PHE A 45 2.45 14.79 25.24
CA PHE A 45 3.19 14.01 24.25
C PHE A 45 2.28 13.09 23.45
N ILE A 46 1.30 12.45 24.12
CA ILE A 46 0.30 11.61 23.46
C ILE A 46 -0.49 12.44 22.44
N CYS A 47 -1.03 13.60 22.86
CA CYS A 47 -1.74 14.51 21.96
C CYS A 47 -0.85 15.01 20.81
N GLY A 48 0.41 15.34 21.10
CA GLY A 48 1.38 15.80 20.12
C GLY A 48 1.67 14.76 19.04
N PHE A 49 1.92 13.50 19.41
CA PHE A 49 2.18 12.43 18.45
C PHE A 49 0.94 12.04 17.66
N LEU A 50 -0.25 12.04 18.27
CA LEU A 50 -1.50 11.83 17.54
C LEU A 50 -1.76 12.93 16.52
N ALA A 51 -1.55 14.20 16.90
CA ALA A 51 -1.68 15.33 15.99
C ALA A 51 -0.66 15.25 14.84
N LEU A 52 0.60 14.94 15.15
CA LEU A 52 1.64 14.73 14.14
C LEU A 52 1.27 13.60 13.17
N GLY A 53 0.85 12.45 13.71
CA GLY A 53 0.40 11.30 12.92
C GLY A 53 -0.77 11.64 12.00
N MET A 54 -1.72 12.46 12.47
CA MET A 54 -2.84 12.95 11.66
C MET A 54 -2.36 13.90 10.55
N VAL A 55 -1.48 14.85 10.85
CA VAL A 55 -0.91 15.77 9.86
C VAL A 55 -0.16 15.01 8.77
N VAL A 56 0.68 14.05 9.15
CA VAL A 56 1.41 13.19 8.20
C VAL A 56 0.42 12.39 7.34
N HIS A 57 -0.63 11.83 7.94
CA HIS A 57 -1.65 11.09 7.19
C HIS A 57 -2.39 11.98 6.19
N MET A 58 -2.73 13.22 6.58
CA MET A 58 -3.35 14.20 5.69
C MET A 58 -2.41 14.61 4.54
N ALA A 59 -1.12 14.79 4.82
CA ALA A 59 -0.12 15.09 3.80
C ALA A 59 0.03 13.94 2.79
N LEU A 60 0.11 12.69 3.27
CA LEU A 60 0.13 11.49 2.42
C LEU A 60 -1.15 11.35 1.59
N ARG A 61 -2.30 11.71 2.16
CA ARG A 61 -3.58 11.72 1.46
C ARG A 61 -3.58 12.79 0.37
N TRP A 62 -3.06 13.97 0.67
CA TRP A 62 -2.95 15.05 -0.31
C TRP A 62 -2.04 14.64 -1.47
N LEU A 63 -0.85 14.10 -1.19
CA LEU A 63 0.06 13.57 -2.22
C LEU A 63 -0.63 12.51 -3.09
N THR A 64 -1.32 11.55 -2.45
CA THR A 64 -2.01 10.48 -3.17
C THR A 64 -3.12 10.99 -4.09
N ASN A 65 -3.80 12.07 -3.74
CA ASN A 65 -4.93 12.60 -4.50
C ASN A 65 -4.57 13.71 -5.50
N LYS A 66 -3.48 14.46 -5.25
CA LYS A 66 -3.15 15.68 -5.99
C LYS A 66 -1.86 15.58 -6.78
N ASP A 67 -0.92 14.75 -6.36
CA ASP A 67 0.37 14.62 -7.05
C ASP A 67 0.30 13.51 -8.11
N PRO A 68 0.39 13.86 -9.41
CA PRO A 68 0.36 12.87 -10.48
C PRO A 68 1.62 11.99 -10.53
N TRP A 69 2.75 12.46 -10.00
CA TRP A 69 4.02 11.73 -9.97
C TRP A 69 4.09 10.76 -8.79
N TRP A 70 3.50 11.14 -7.66
CA TRP A 70 3.43 10.29 -6.47
C TRP A 70 2.83 8.92 -6.76
N ASN A 71 1.73 8.89 -7.52
CA ASN A 71 1.10 7.62 -7.90
C ASN A 71 1.95 6.81 -8.89
N GLN A 72 2.76 7.44 -9.74
CA GLN A 72 3.65 6.73 -10.69
C GLN A 72 4.72 5.93 -9.96
N ILE A 73 5.31 6.48 -8.90
CA ILE A 73 6.30 5.76 -8.06
C ILE A 73 5.65 4.54 -7.37
N LEU A 74 4.36 4.62 -7.06
CA LEU A 74 3.61 3.61 -6.33
C LEU A 74 2.89 2.60 -7.21
N MET A 75 2.82 2.86 -8.52
CA MET A 75 2.34 1.92 -9.53
C MET A 75 3.39 0.84 -9.77
N VAL A 76 3.46 -0.06 -8.80
CA VAL A 76 4.25 -1.29 -8.86
C VAL A 76 3.89 -2.11 -10.10
N TYR A 77 2.62 -2.08 -10.52
CA TYR A 77 2.05 -2.90 -11.59
C TYR A 77 2.60 -2.62 -12.99
N ASP A 78 3.04 -1.39 -13.27
CA ASP A 78 3.60 -1.04 -14.59
C ASP A 78 4.91 -1.79 -14.87
N ARG A 79 5.59 -2.25 -13.80
CA ARG A 79 6.80 -3.08 -13.89
C ARG A 79 6.52 -4.59 -13.96
N TYR A 80 5.29 -5.04 -13.67
CA TYR A 80 4.94 -6.47 -13.68
C TYR A 80 4.18 -6.90 -14.95
N GLY A 81 3.56 -5.97 -15.68
CA GLY A 81 2.87 -6.27 -16.94
C GLY A 81 3.77 -6.93 -17.98
N ASP A 82 5.07 -6.57 -17.99
CA ASP A 82 6.06 -7.12 -18.91
C ASP A 82 6.66 -8.47 -18.47
N LEU A 83 6.46 -8.88 -17.21
CA LEU A 83 7.14 -10.05 -16.61
C LEU A 83 6.18 -11.16 -16.15
N TYR A 84 4.87 -10.89 -16.09
CA TYR A 84 3.89 -11.89 -15.68
C TYR A 84 3.53 -12.81 -16.85
N GLU A 85 4.07 -14.04 -16.83
CA GLU A 85 3.61 -15.11 -17.69
C GLU A 85 2.36 -15.77 -17.08
N PRO A 86 1.21 -15.87 -17.78
CA PRO A 86 -0.01 -16.48 -17.24
C PRO A 86 0.04 -18.02 -17.14
N GLY A 87 1.24 -18.62 -17.03
CA GLY A 87 1.43 -20.06 -16.95
C GLY A 87 0.99 -20.67 -15.59
N PRO A 88 0.58 -21.94 -15.55
CA PRO A 88 0.06 -22.58 -14.34
C PRO A 88 1.12 -22.70 -13.23
N TRP A 89 2.41 -22.82 -13.58
CA TRP A 89 3.49 -22.94 -12.61
C TRP A 89 4.80 -22.45 -13.21
N HIS A 90 5.53 -21.56 -12.51
CA HIS A 90 6.81 -21.05 -13.02
C HIS A 90 8.01 -21.64 -12.27
N GLY A 91 7.78 -22.48 -11.25
CA GLY A 91 8.82 -23.01 -10.37
C GLY A 91 9.56 -21.92 -9.55
N LYS A 92 9.05 -20.68 -9.52
CA LYS A 92 9.70 -19.54 -8.86
C LYS A 92 8.92 -19.13 -7.61
N LEU A 93 9.57 -19.21 -6.46
CA LEU A 93 8.99 -18.92 -5.13
C LEU A 93 9.12 -17.44 -4.71
N GLY A 94 9.60 -16.57 -5.59
CA GLY A 94 9.80 -15.15 -5.27
C GLY A 94 8.49 -14.37 -5.23
N ALA A 95 8.39 -13.38 -4.34
CA ALA A 95 7.27 -12.43 -4.27
C ALA A 95 6.97 -11.72 -5.61
N ARG A 96 7.98 -11.67 -6.49
CA ARG A 96 7.93 -11.13 -7.85
C ARG A 96 7.04 -11.95 -8.82
N PHE A 97 6.80 -13.22 -8.54
CA PHE A 97 6.03 -14.13 -9.40
C PHE A 97 4.67 -14.49 -8.81
N ARG A 98 4.34 -13.92 -7.64
CA ARG A 98 3.08 -14.20 -6.97
C ARG A 98 1.96 -13.46 -7.67
N ARG A 99 0.81 -14.14 -7.85
CA ARG A 99 -0.38 -13.49 -8.38
C ARG A 99 -0.75 -12.29 -7.51
N PRO A 100 -1.21 -11.18 -8.11
CA PRO A 100 -1.77 -10.05 -7.39
C PRO A 100 -2.86 -10.53 -6.44
N TYR A 101 -2.88 -9.96 -5.23
CA TYR A 101 -3.85 -10.33 -4.19
C TYR A 101 -5.30 -10.08 -4.67
N GLY A 102 -6.14 -11.12 -4.68
CA GLY A 102 -7.50 -11.09 -5.23
C GLY A 102 -8.12 -12.49 -5.32
N PHE A 103 -9.34 -12.59 -5.85
CA PHE A 103 -10.10 -13.86 -5.90
C PHE A 103 -9.32 -15.04 -6.51
N ASP A 104 -8.41 -14.76 -7.45
CA ASP A 104 -7.62 -15.77 -8.16
C ASP A 104 -6.19 -15.97 -7.61
N SER A 105 -5.82 -15.30 -6.50
CA SER A 105 -4.46 -15.39 -5.94
C SER A 105 -4.17 -16.70 -5.24
N ASP A 106 -5.21 -17.31 -4.67
CA ASP A 106 -5.12 -18.50 -3.82
C ASP A 106 -5.72 -19.74 -4.52
N LEU A 107 -6.20 -19.60 -5.77
CA LEU A 107 -6.67 -20.72 -6.54
C LEU A 107 -5.48 -21.58 -6.98
N PRO A 108 -5.48 -22.90 -6.68
CA PRO A 108 -4.52 -23.82 -7.28
C PRO A 108 -4.70 -23.81 -8.79
N CYS A 109 -3.58 -23.84 -9.52
CA CYS A 109 -3.53 -23.98 -10.96
C CYS A 109 -4.02 -25.35 -11.41
#